data_AF-A0A8T2IMA9-F1
#
_entry.id   AF-A0A8T2IMA9-F1
#
_cell.length_a   1.000
_cell.length_b   1.000
_cell.length_c   1.000
_cell.angle_alpha   90.00
_cell.angle_beta   90.00
_cell.angle_gamma   90.00
#
_symmetry.space_group_name_H-M   'P 1'
#
loop_
_entity.id
_entity.type
_entity.pdbx_description
1 polymer ?
#
loop_
_entity_poly.entity_id
_entity_poly.type
_entity_poly.pdbx_seq_one_letter_code
_entity_poly.pdbx_strand_id
1 'polypeptide(L)'
;MGKLAGSKTDLSSKLVLSEEEKLKISKELIELQIETNKLREHYEAEIFELKNTILALENRMMSLELQKEKLSGEHQAVKERLHSVETNRKELADEYIVLKSNYLALSKEHEKEVTKNDELSMELLNLVSKKGHNEPLSESRALVNEAAAELERVKAMVNRLSARNIKPEELVASEHERRKLERNLLGNQDLIKEEIESMKKIHWTQQQKLEERIVAMGKELQEAKRAIRNTQHKMAEQSAVLLTSQSQQKEVEVENSRLQLQIKELNEEYRSRLNRYIQDLADYVDGTVKATSKPQGDHAQMKQFVDSMLNDIKASHRSREEQLAGAARQYKKRMQNVIKKQESLLIAYRMQREQILAFGTSEVDPGPPEFHFTITDPELQSQSGQELNRLREDKARLETQIQDLKEKKRISDKEESSQHVGQPGRLNEESWADIRKQLREFTHNTQEELERERSQLLSRALVAEEQVAELQDYVDKHLGRYKQEIMRLRKLLGTEGPRAVSADATNSFLLQASRRNGHEM
;
A
#
# COMPACT_ATOMS: atom_id res chain seq x y z
N MET A 1 -83.49 -15.57 -59.38
CA MET A 1 -83.10 -15.33 -57.97
C MET A 1 -81.68 -15.80 -57.62
N GLY A 2 -81.07 -16.78 -58.30
CA GLY A 2 -79.73 -17.30 -57.92
C GLY A 2 -78.51 -16.39 -58.18
N LYS A 3 -78.59 -15.38 -59.07
CA LYS A 3 -77.43 -14.51 -59.39
C LYS A 3 -77.17 -13.39 -58.36
N LEU A 4 -78.15 -13.01 -57.55
CA LEU A 4 -78.01 -11.99 -56.50
C LEU A 4 -77.38 -12.51 -55.21
N ALA A 5 -77.48 -13.82 -54.95
CA ALA A 5 -76.85 -14.43 -53.77
C ALA A 5 -75.32 -14.51 -53.94
N GLY A 6 -74.84 -14.86 -55.13
CA GLY A 6 -73.41 -14.93 -55.46
C GLY A 6 -72.67 -13.59 -55.39
N SER A 7 -73.30 -12.50 -55.86
CA SER A 7 -72.69 -11.16 -55.78
C SER A 7 -72.60 -10.62 -54.36
N LYS A 8 -73.55 -10.98 -53.47
CA LYS A 8 -73.49 -10.64 -52.04
C LYS A 8 -72.38 -11.39 -51.31
N THR A 9 -72.19 -12.68 -51.61
CA THR A 9 -71.11 -13.47 -51.02
C THR A 9 -69.73 -13.01 -51.51
N ASP A 10 -69.59 -12.62 -52.77
CA ASP A 10 -68.33 -12.09 -53.33
C ASP A 10 -67.97 -10.71 -52.78
N LEU A 11 -68.97 -9.86 -52.49
CA LEU A 11 -68.72 -8.58 -51.82
C LEU A 11 -68.30 -8.78 -50.36
N SER A 12 -68.91 -9.74 -49.68
CA SER A 12 -68.55 -10.09 -48.30
C SER A 12 -67.13 -10.66 -48.21
N SER A 13 -66.71 -11.52 -49.14
CA SER A 13 -65.36 -12.09 -49.13
C SER A 13 -64.29 -11.05 -49.43
N LYS A 14 -64.54 -10.13 -50.36
CA LYS A 14 -63.65 -8.99 -50.63
C LYS A 14 -63.52 -8.04 -49.43
N LEU A 15 -64.61 -7.80 -48.70
CA LEU A 15 -64.57 -6.98 -47.50
C LEU A 15 -63.70 -7.63 -46.42
N VAL A 16 -63.89 -8.93 -46.18
CA VAL A 16 -63.09 -9.72 -45.22
C VAL A 16 -61.61 -9.69 -45.58
N LEU A 17 -61.26 -9.92 -46.85
CA LEU A 17 -59.87 -9.83 -47.30
C LEU A 17 -59.28 -8.42 -47.09
N SER A 18 -60.07 -7.35 -47.34
CA SER A 18 -59.61 -5.99 -47.08
C SER A 18 -59.42 -5.69 -45.59
N GLU A 19 -60.21 -6.31 -44.71
CA GLU A 19 -60.04 -6.19 -43.25
C GLU A 19 -58.82 -6.99 -42.77
N GLU A 20 -58.58 -8.18 -43.32
CA GLU A 20 -57.37 -8.96 -43.07
C GLU A 20 -56.10 -8.23 -43.52
N GLU A 21 -56.12 -7.59 -44.70
CA GLU A 21 -55.01 -6.75 -45.17
C GLU A 21 -54.78 -5.53 -44.27
N LYS A 22 -55.84 -4.86 -43.81
CA LYS A 22 -55.74 -3.75 -42.84
C LYS A 22 -55.17 -4.21 -41.50
N LEU A 23 -55.59 -5.37 -41.00
CA LEU A 23 -55.05 -5.94 -39.76
C LEU A 23 -53.59 -6.36 -39.92
N LYS A 24 -53.21 -6.84 -41.11
CA LYS A 24 -51.82 -7.17 -41.41
C LYS A 24 -50.94 -5.91 -41.44
N ILE A 25 -51.39 -4.86 -42.11
CA ILE A 25 -50.68 -3.56 -42.14
C ILE A 25 -50.63 -2.94 -40.74
N SER A 26 -51.72 -2.98 -39.96
CA SER A 26 -51.71 -2.44 -38.60
C SER A 26 -50.78 -3.22 -37.67
N LYS A 27 -50.71 -4.54 -37.84
CA LYS A 27 -49.74 -5.40 -37.14
C LYS A 27 -48.30 -5.03 -37.53
N GLU A 28 -47.98 -4.95 -38.82
CA GLU A 28 -46.65 -4.57 -39.31
C GLU A 28 -46.24 -3.17 -38.83
N LEU A 29 -47.18 -2.21 -38.78
CA LEU A 29 -46.94 -0.88 -38.24
C LEU A 29 -46.61 -0.91 -36.74
N ILE A 30 -47.35 -1.70 -35.96
CA ILE A 30 -47.08 -1.88 -34.53
C ILE A 30 -45.73 -2.57 -34.32
N GLU A 31 -45.41 -3.59 -35.10
CA GLU A 31 -44.11 -4.27 -35.05
C GLU A 31 -42.97 -3.30 -35.34
N LEU A 32 -43.06 -2.48 -36.40
CA LEU A 32 -42.09 -1.42 -36.70
C LEU A 32 -41.99 -0.39 -35.57
N GLN A 33 -43.10 -0.02 -34.94
CA GLN A 33 -43.10 0.93 -33.82
C GLN A 33 -42.44 0.33 -32.58
N ILE A 34 -42.63 -0.96 -32.31
CA ILE A 34 -41.94 -1.69 -31.24
C ILE A 34 -40.45 -1.79 -31.55
N GLU A 35 -40.06 -2.15 -32.77
CA GLU A 35 -38.65 -2.22 -33.17
C GLU A 35 -37.96 -0.86 -33.07
N THR A 36 -38.64 0.21 -33.49
CA THR A 36 -38.14 1.59 -33.37
C THR A 36 -37.94 1.98 -31.90
N ASN A 37 -38.90 1.65 -31.03
CA ASN A 37 -38.78 1.92 -29.60
C ASN A 37 -37.65 1.11 -28.95
N LYS A 38 -37.50 -0.18 -29.29
CA LYS A 38 -36.38 -1.01 -28.82
C LYS A 38 -35.04 -0.44 -29.25
N LEU A 39 -34.92 -0.02 -30.50
CA LEU A 39 -33.69 0.59 -31.01
C LEU A 39 -33.38 1.90 -30.27
N ARG A 40 -34.39 2.73 -30.00
CA ARG A 40 -34.23 3.95 -29.20
C ARG A 40 -33.76 3.63 -27.77
N GLU A 41 -34.36 2.64 -27.11
CA GLU A 41 -33.95 2.21 -25.76
C GLU A 41 -32.49 1.71 -25.75
N HIS A 42 -32.08 0.95 -26.78
CA HIS A 42 -30.69 0.54 -26.92
C HIS A 42 -29.74 1.73 -27.06
N TYR A 43 -30.06 2.71 -27.89
CA TYR A 43 -29.24 3.92 -28.01
C TYR A 43 -29.19 4.74 -26.73
N GLU A 44 -30.31 4.87 -26.00
CA GLU A 44 -30.34 5.56 -24.71
C GLU A 44 -29.47 4.85 -23.66
N ALA A 45 -29.47 3.52 -23.64
CA ALA A 45 -28.61 2.72 -22.78
C ALA A 45 -27.13 2.90 -23.13
N GLU A 46 -26.77 2.80 -24.41
CA GLU A 46 -25.39 3.03 -24.88
C GLU A 46 -24.92 4.45 -24.56
N ILE A 47 -25.77 5.47 -24.74
CA ILE A 47 -25.45 6.86 -24.38
C ILE A 47 -25.20 6.99 -22.88
N PHE A 48 -25.99 6.31 -22.03
CA PHE A 48 -25.78 6.32 -20.59
C PHE A 48 -24.47 5.65 -20.19
N GLU A 49 -24.16 4.49 -20.76
CA GLU A 49 -22.89 3.80 -20.54
C GLU A 49 -21.71 4.67 -20.98
N LEU A 50 -21.78 5.25 -22.18
CA LEU A 50 -20.75 6.15 -22.70
C LEU A 50 -20.55 7.36 -21.78
N LYS A 51 -21.62 8.01 -21.32
CA LYS A 51 -21.53 9.12 -20.36
C LYS A 51 -20.84 8.69 -19.06
N ASN A 52 -21.14 7.51 -18.54
CA ASN A 52 -20.50 6.99 -17.34
C ASN A 52 -18.99 6.73 -17.58
N THR A 53 -18.63 6.17 -18.73
CA THR A 53 -17.21 5.98 -19.10
C THR A 53 -16.49 7.30 -19.26
N ILE A 54 -17.11 8.33 -19.86
CA ILE A 54 -16.55 9.67 -20.00
C ILE A 54 -16.28 10.27 -18.61
N LEU A 55 -17.25 10.23 -17.70
CA LEU A 55 -17.07 10.74 -16.33
C LEU A 55 -15.96 10.01 -15.58
N ALA A 56 -15.85 8.68 -15.74
CA ALA A 56 -14.76 7.91 -15.14
C ALA A 56 -13.39 8.31 -15.72
N LEU A 57 -13.31 8.55 -17.03
CA LEU A 57 -12.09 9.02 -17.68
C LEU A 57 -11.72 10.45 -17.31
N GLU A 58 -12.69 11.35 -17.18
CA GLU A 58 -12.50 12.72 -16.70
C GLU A 58 -11.97 12.74 -15.27
N ASN A 59 -12.55 11.95 -14.36
CA ASN A 59 -12.05 11.80 -13.00
C ASN A 59 -10.62 11.26 -12.95
N ARG A 60 -10.29 10.29 -13.81
CA ARG A 60 -8.93 9.77 -13.94
C ARG A 60 -7.97 10.82 -14.48
N MET A 61 -8.39 11.61 -15.46
CA MET A 61 -7.59 12.70 -16.03
C MET A 61 -7.27 13.76 -14.97
N MET A 62 -8.27 14.21 -14.21
CA MET A 62 -8.10 15.15 -13.10
C MET A 62 -7.13 14.63 -12.04
N SER A 63 -7.20 13.34 -11.69
CA SER A 63 -6.27 12.72 -10.76
C SER A 63 -4.82 12.73 -11.28
N LEU A 64 -4.63 12.45 -12.57
CA LEU A 64 -3.32 12.48 -13.21
C LEU A 64 -2.76 13.91 -13.31
N GLU A 65 -3.60 14.91 -13.59
CA GLU A 65 -3.20 16.31 -13.61
C GLU A 65 -2.72 16.78 -12.23
N LEU A 66 -3.44 16.41 -11.16
CA LEU A 66 -3.02 16.72 -9.80
C LEU A 66 -1.68 16.05 -9.44
N GLN A 67 -1.48 14.79 -9.86
CA GLN A 67 -0.20 14.11 -9.67
C GLN A 67 0.94 14.79 -10.44
N LYS A 68 0.68 15.22 -11.68
CA LYS A 68 1.65 15.97 -12.49
C LYS A 68 2.04 17.28 -11.82
N GLU A 69 1.09 18.02 -11.28
CA GLU A 69 1.35 19.29 -10.58
C GLU A 69 2.21 19.06 -9.32
N LYS A 70 1.90 18.04 -8.52
CA LYS A 70 2.70 17.64 -7.36
C LYS A 70 4.14 17.30 -7.75
N LEU A 71 4.32 16.45 -8.76
CA LEU A 71 5.65 16.07 -9.25
C LEU A 71 6.42 17.27 -9.81
N SER A 72 5.73 18.21 -10.48
CA SER A 72 6.34 19.45 -10.96
C SER A 72 6.82 20.33 -9.80
N GLY A 73 6.03 20.43 -8.72
CA GLY A 73 6.42 21.14 -7.50
C GLY A 73 7.64 20.52 -6.82
N GLU A 74 7.65 19.19 -6.67
CA GLU A 74 8.80 18.45 -6.12
C GLU A 74 10.05 18.63 -6.99
N HIS A 75 9.90 18.56 -8.32
CA HIS A 75 11.00 18.79 -9.25
C HIS A 75 11.60 20.19 -9.09
N GLN A 76 10.77 21.22 -8.99
CA GLN A 76 11.22 22.59 -8.79
C GLN A 76 11.94 22.76 -7.44
N ALA A 77 11.41 22.18 -6.36
CA ALA A 77 12.05 22.21 -5.04
C ALA A 77 13.43 21.51 -5.03
N VAL A 78 13.55 20.36 -5.71
CA VAL A 78 14.83 19.66 -5.87
C VAL A 78 15.80 20.49 -6.70
N LYS A 79 15.33 21.14 -7.77
CA LYS A 79 16.15 22.01 -8.62
C LYS A 79 16.68 23.21 -7.85
N GLU A 80 15.88 23.82 -6.99
CA GLU A 80 16.31 24.93 -6.11
C GLU A 80 17.34 24.47 -5.08
N ARG A 81 17.14 23.30 -4.45
CA ARG A 81 18.14 22.71 -3.54
C ARG A 81 19.45 22.36 -4.25
N LEU A 82 19.38 21.87 -5.49
CA LEU A 82 20.57 21.61 -6.28
C LEU A 82 21.31 22.92 -6.56
N HIS A 83 20.59 23.97 -6.93
CA HIS A 83 21.18 25.27 -7.18
C HIS A 83 21.89 25.83 -5.94
N SER A 84 21.28 25.73 -4.75
CA SER A 84 21.92 26.20 -3.51
C SER A 84 23.15 25.37 -3.13
N VAL A 85 23.15 24.05 -3.36
CA VAL A 85 24.34 23.22 -3.15
C VAL A 85 25.45 23.59 -4.14
N GLU A 86 25.10 23.88 -5.41
CA GLU A 86 26.07 24.33 -6.41
C GLU A 86 26.68 25.69 -6.08
N THR A 87 25.92 26.64 -5.54
CA THR A 87 26.45 27.93 -5.07
C THR A 87 27.38 27.72 -3.88
N ASN A 88 26.97 26.94 -2.87
CA ASN A 88 27.81 26.64 -1.71
C ASN A 88 29.12 25.94 -2.13
N ARG A 89 29.08 25.05 -3.12
CA ARG A 89 30.28 24.40 -3.65
C ARG A 89 31.22 25.40 -4.32
N LYS A 90 30.69 26.39 -5.04
CA LYS A 90 31.50 27.46 -5.65
C LYS A 90 32.13 28.34 -4.57
N GLU A 91 31.36 28.77 -3.59
CA GLU A 91 31.85 29.57 -2.45
C GLU A 91 32.97 28.84 -1.70
N LEU A 92 32.78 27.55 -1.39
CA LEU A 92 33.80 26.75 -0.72
C LEU A 92 35.08 26.57 -1.57
N ALA A 93 34.94 26.49 -2.90
CA ALA A 93 36.08 26.44 -3.80
C ALA A 93 36.85 27.78 -3.80
N ASP A 94 36.13 28.91 -3.77
CA ASP A 94 36.73 30.23 -3.68
C ASP A 94 37.45 30.44 -2.33
N GLU A 95 36.82 30.02 -1.22
CA GLU A 95 37.44 30.00 0.11
C GLU A 95 38.71 29.15 0.13
N TYR A 96 38.68 27.96 -0.49
CA TYR A 96 39.86 27.10 -0.59
C TYR A 96 40.99 27.75 -1.39
N ILE A 97 40.68 28.47 -2.46
CA ILE A 97 41.68 29.22 -3.24
C ILE A 97 42.33 30.31 -2.37
N VAL A 98 41.53 31.07 -1.63
CA VAL A 98 42.03 32.11 -0.70
C VAL A 98 42.90 31.48 0.38
N LEU A 99 42.43 30.39 1.00
CA LEU A 99 43.16 29.70 2.05
C LEU A 99 44.50 29.14 1.54
N LYS A 100 44.52 28.52 0.35
CA LYS A 100 45.75 28.05 -0.30
C LYS A 100 46.73 29.20 -0.57
N SER A 101 46.23 30.35 -1.02
CA SER A 101 47.05 31.56 -1.21
C SER A 101 47.66 32.03 0.11
N ASN A 102 46.88 32.05 1.19
CA ASN A 102 47.35 32.43 2.53
C ASN A 102 48.42 31.47 3.06
N TYR A 103 48.22 30.15 2.91
CA TYR A 103 49.24 29.16 3.28
C TYR A 103 50.52 29.34 2.48
N LEU A 104 50.44 29.59 1.17
CA LEU A 104 51.61 29.85 0.35
C LEU A 104 52.36 31.13 0.78
N ALA A 105 51.64 32.17 1.19
CA ALA A 105 52.25 33.39 1.72
C ALA A 105 52.94 33.12 3.06
N LEU A 106 52.30 32.40 3.97
CA LEU A 106 52.85 32.05 5.27
C LEU A 106 54.08 31.13 5.14
N SER A 107 54.06 30.15 4.24
CA SER A 107 55.24 29.31 3.96
C SER A 107 56.42 30.14 3.46
N LYS A 108 56.18 31.12 2.58
CA LYS A 108 57.24 32.04 2.12
C LYS A 108 57.78 32.92 3.25
N GLU A 109 56.94 33.35 4.17
CA GLU A 109 57.38 34.12 5.35
C GLU A 109 58.19 33.25 6.32
N HIS A 110 57.74 32.01 6.55
CA HIS A 110 58.48 31.04 7.33
C HIS A 110 59.85 30.73 6.73
N GLU A 111 59.94 30.50 5.41
CA GLU A 111 61.22 30.33 4.71
C GLU A 111 62.15 31.52 4.91
N LYS A 112 61.62 32.76 4.85
CA LYS A 112 62.41 33.97 5.12
C LYS A 112 62.94 33.99 6.55
N GLU A 113 62.12 33.65 7.54
CA GLU A 113 62.57 33.59 8.94
C GLU A 113 63.60 32.48 9.16
N VAL A 114 63.45 31.33 8.50
CA VAL A 114 64.48 30.27 8.51
C VAL A 114 65.79 30.81 7.95
N THR A 115 65.78 31.48 6.79
CA THR A 115 67.00 32.06 6.22
C THR A 115 67.65 33.10 7.14
N LYS A 116 66.87 33.95 7.81
CA LYS A 116 67.40 34.90 8.80
C LYS A 116 67.99 34.20 10.02
N ASN A 117 67.35 33.13 10.49
CA ASN A 117 67.86 32.36 11.63
C ASN A 117 69.16 31.63 11.27
N ASP A 118 69.28 31.12 10.04
CA ASP A 118 70.51 30.52 9.53
C ASP A 118 71.62 31.59 9.43
N GLU A 119 71.31 32.80 8.95
CA GLU A 119 72.23 33.95 8.95
C GLU A 119 72.70 34.31 10.36
N LEU A 120 71.78 34.46 11.32
CA LEU A 120 72.12 34.73 12.73
C LEU A 120 72.94 33.59 13.36
N SER A 121 72.63 32.34 13.04
CA SER A 121 73.37 31.17 13.51
C SER A 121 74.81 31.19 12.98
N MET A 122 74.99 31.59 11.71
CA MET A 122 76.31 31.81 11.10
C MET A 122 77.05 32.99 11.74
N GLU A 123 76.36 34.08 12.08
CA GLU A 123 76.93 35.21 12.82
C GLU A 123 77.40 34.81 14.22
N LEU A 124 76.60 34.01 14.94
CA LEU A 124 76.97 33.47 16.25
C LEU A 124 78.19 32.55 16.15
N LEU A 125 78.24 31.65 15.15
CA LEU A 125 79.41 30.82 14.87
C LEU A 125 80.65 31.67 14.57
N ASN A 126 80.50 32.75 13.80
CA ASN A 126 81.58 33.69 13.53
C ASN A 126 82.05 34.43 14.80
N LEU A 127 81.15 34.80 15.71
CA LEU A 127 81.49 35.40 17.00
C LEU A 127 82.20 34.41 17.93
N VAL A 128 81.74 33.16 18.00
CA VAL A 128 82.40 32.09 18.75
C VAL A 128 83.79 31.82 18.20
N SER A 129 83.94 31.80 16.87
CA SER A 129 85.24 31.64 16.20
C SER A 129 86.18 32.82 16.48
N LYS A 130 85.66 34.07 16.53
CA LYS A 130 86.42 35.25 16.94
C LYS A 130 86.81 35.23 18.43
N LYS A 131 85.95 34.68 19.30
CA LYS A 131 86.21 34.53 20.75
C LYS A 131 87.19 33.40 21.05
N GLY A 132 87.18 32.31 20.27
CA GLY A 132 88.13 31.21 20.37
C GLY A 132 89.58 31.58 20.06
N HIS A 133 89.84 32.74 19.46
CA HIS A 133 91.19 33.22 19.15
C HIS A 133 91.77 34.24 20.15
N ASN A 134 91.03 34.67 21.17
CA ASN A 134 91.45 35.74 22.08
C ASN A 134 91.17 35.44 23.57
N GLU A 135 91.62 34.29 24.10
CA GLU A 135 91.72 34.13 25.56
C GLU A 135 92.95 33.30 25.96
N PRO A 136 93.96 33.89 26.65
CA PRO A 136 95.17 33.19 27.06
C PRO A 136 94.92 32.30 28.28
N LEU A 137 95.45 31.08 28.17
CA LEU A 137 95.42 29.91 29.05
C LEU A 137 96.00 30.10 30.47
N SER A 138 95.83 31.28 31.09
CA SER A 138 96.50 31.66 32.35
C SER A 138 95.60 31.56 33.59
N GLU A 139 94.29 31.83 33.48
CA GLU A 139 93.40 31.91 34.65
C GLU A 139 92.98 30.54 35.22
N SER A 140 92.94 29.49 34.39
CA SER A 140 92.60 28.13 34.84
C SER A 140 93.71 27.50 35.71
N ARG A 141 94.98 27.91 35.52
CA ARG A 141 96.13 27.36 36.28
C ARG A 141 96.32 28.03 37.65
N ALA A 142 95.87 29.27 37.80
CA ALA A 142 95.88 29.98 39.09
C ALA A 142 94.83 29.40 40.05
N LEU A 143 93.63 29.09 39.56
CA LEU A 143 92.55 28.50 40.37
C LEU A 143 92.88 27.10 40.91
N VAL A 144 93.65 26.30 40.16
CA VAL A 144 94.07 24.96 40.61
C VAL A 144 95.14 25.02 41.71
N ASN A 145 96.04 26.00 41.66
CA ASN A 145 97.06 26.19 42.70
C ASN A 145 96.49 26.83 43.98
N GLU A 146 95.48 27.70 43.84
CA GLU A 146 94.71 28.25 44.97
C GLU A 146 93.88 27.16 45.65
N ALA A 147 93.23 26.29 44.87
CA ALA A 147 92.49 25.13 45.40
C ALA A 147 93.41 24.13 46.13
N ALA A 148 94.65 23.95 45.68
CA ALA A 148 95.63 23.10 46.38
C ALA A 148 96.10 23.72 47.71
N ALA A 149 96.26 25.05 47.77
CA ALA A 149 96.59 25.77 49.00
C ALA A 149 95.43 25.84 50.00
N GLU A 150 94.19 25.91 49.51
CA GLU A 150 92.96 25.77 50.29
C GLU A 150 92.84 24.35 50.87
N LEU A 151 93.20 23.30 50.12
CA LEU A 151 93.16 21.91 50.59
C LEU A 151 94.14 21.66 51.77
N GLU A 152 95.33 22.26 51.74
CA GLU A 152 96.28 22.21 52.87
C GLU A 152 95.83 23.06 54.07
N ARG A 153 95.18 24.21 53.84
CA ARG A 153 94.52 24.98 54.91
C ARG A 153 93.36 24.22 55.55
N VAL A 154 92.56 23.51 54.77
CA VAL A 154 91.47 22.65 55.24
C VAL A 154 92.04 21.43 55.98
N LYS A 155 93.11 20.79 55.52
CA LYS A 155 93.80 19.73 56.28
C LYS A 155 94.36 20.25 57.61
N ALA A 156 94.94 21.45 57.64
CA ALA A 156 95.42 22.08 58.88
C ALA A 156 94.27 22.48 59.82
N MET A 157 93.10 22.86 59.27
CA MET A 157 91.89 23.14 60.04
C MET A 157 91.24 21.85 60.56
N VAL A 158 91.18 20.80 59.77
CA VAL A 158 90.70 19.46 60.17
C VAL A 158 91.60 18.87 61.26
N ASN A 159 92.92 19.01 61.15
CA ASN A 159 93.86 18.60 62.20
C ASN A 159 93.73 19.43 63.49
N ARG A 160 93.35 20.72 63.39
CA ARG A 160 93.01 21.58 64.54
C ARG A 160 91.65 21.26 65.16
N LEU A 161 90.68 20.80 64.35
CA LEU A 161 89.35 20.39 64.79
C LEU A 161 89.36 18.97 65.37
N SER A 162 90.23 18.07 64.89
CA SER A 162 90.41 16.71 65.42
C SER A 162 91.25 16.67 66.71
N ALA A 163 92.04 17.73 66.99
CA ALA A 163 92.76 17.90 68.27
C ALA A 163 91.90 18.58 69.36
N ARG A 164 90.72 19.08 69.01
CA ARG A 164 89.71 19.57 69.97
C ARG A 164 88.76 18.41 70.23
N ASN A 165 88.94 17.72 71.35
CA ASN A 165 87.96 16.76 71.88
C ASN A 165 86.62 17.48 72.09
N ILE A 166 85.78 17.51 71.05
CA ILE A 166 84.37 17.88 71.13
C ILE A 166 83.65 16.62 71.60
N LYS A 167 83.10 16.69 72.81
CA LYS A 167 82.31 15.64 73.42
C LYS A 167 81.16 15.25 72.47
N PRO A 168 80.73 13.98 72.42
CA PRO A 168 79.66 13.52 71.54
C PRO A 168 78.26 13.94 72.03
N GLU A 169 78.13 15.18 72.52
CA GLU A 169 76.91 15.75 73.08
C GLU A 169 76.48 17.05 72.37
N GLU A 170 77.24 17.53 71.38
CA GLU A 170 76.85 18.64 70.47
C GLU A 170 76.72 18.20 69.00
N LEU A 171 76.85 16.91 68.70
CA LEU A 171 76.51 16.30 67.40
C LEU A 171 75.05 15.82 67.34
N VAL A 172 74.26 16.13 68.37
CA VAL A 172 72.81 16.07 68.29
C VAL A 172 72.39 17.34 67.55
N ALA A 173 72.12 17.22 66.24
CA ALA A 173 71.30 18.22 65.56
C ALA A 173 70.13 18.54 66.50
N SER A 174 69.99 19.81 66.90
CA SER A 174 68.96 20.25 67.84
C SER A 174 67.66 19.52 67.53
N GLU A 175 66.97 18.93 68.52
CA GLU A 175 65.72 18.20 68.28
C GLU A 175 64.76 18.97 67.37
N HIS A 176 64.84 20.31 67.37
CA HIS A 176 64.11 21.18 66.47
C HIS A 176 64.46 20.99 64.98
N GLU A 177 65.75 20.88 64.62
CA GLU A 177 66.19 20.62 63.24
C GLU A 177 65.87 19.20 62.81
N ARG A 178 66.02 18.22 63.70
CA ARG A 178 65.61 16.83 63.42
C ARG A 178 64.10 16.73 63.24
N ARG A 179 63.28 17.40 64.08
CA ARG A 179 61.83 17.51 63.91
C ARG A 179 61.43 18.29 62.65
N LYS A 180 62.23 19.27 62.22
CA LYS A 180 61.99 20.04 60.98
C LYS A 180 62.32 19.21 59.74
N LEU A 181 63.40 18.44 59.78
CA LEU A 181 63.77 17.49 58.73
C LEU A 181 62.76 16.33 58.66
N GLU A 182 62.36 15.76 59.80
CA GLU A 182 61.27 14.77 59.90
C GLU A 182 59.96 15.36 59.36
N ARG A 183 59.57 16.59 59.72
CA ARG A 183 58.37 17.25 59.14
C ARG A 183 58.45 17.42 57.63
N ASN A 184 59.63 17.74 57.08
CA ASN A 184 59.80 17.92 55.64
C ASN A 184 59.89 16.57 54.89
N LEU A 185 60.50 15.55 55.48
CA LEU A 185 60.59 14.20 54.90
C LEU A 185 59.25 13.45 54.99
N LEU A 186 58.53 13.55 56.12
CA LEU A 186 57.18 13.00 56.29
C LEU A 186 56.15 13.80 55.46
N GLY A 187 56.28 15.12 55.39
CA GLY A 187 55.43 15.96 54.54
C GLY A 187 55.55 15.64 53.04
N ASN A 188 56.76 15.32 52.57
CA ASN A 188 56.98 14.86 51.19
C ASN A 188 56.51 13.42 50.97
N GLN A 189 56.45 12.58 52.01
CA GLN A 189 55.96 11.22 51.90
C GLN A 189 54.47 11.19 51.52
N ASP A 190 53.68 12.12 52.03
CA ASP A 190 52.26 12.22 51.71
C ASP A 190 52.04 12.76 50.29
N LEU A 191 52.85 13.73 49.83
CA LEU A 191 52.83 14.18 48.43
C LEU A 191 53.18 13.04 47.45
N ILE A 192 54.20 12.23 47.76
CA ILE A 192 54.56 11.07 46.93
C ILE A 192 53.44 10.01 46.94
N LYS A 193 52.79 9.78 48.08
CA LYS A 193 51.62 8.88 48.15
C LYS A 193 50.47 9.40 47.30
N GLU A 194 50.17 10.70 47.36
CA GLU A 194 49.12 11.34 46.55
C GLU A 194 49.45 11.24 45.05
N GLU A 195 50.70 11.47 44.66
CA GLU A 195 51.15 11.34 43.28
C GLU A 195 51.03 9.89 42.79
N ILE A 196 51.47 8.90 43.57
CA ILE A 196 51.30 7.46 43.28
C ILE A 196 49.81 7.11 43.14
N GLU A 197 48.96 7.62 44.02
CA GLU A 197 47.52 7.34 43.99
C GLU A 197 46.84 8.00 42.79
N SER A 198 47.28 9.21 42.40
CA SER A 198 46.84 9.87 41.17
C SER A 198 47.28 9.10 39.91
N MET A 199 48.53 8.60 39.87
CA MET A 199 49.05 7.75 38.79
C MET A 199 48.26 6.44 38.70
N LYS A 200 47.96 5.78 39.83
CA LYS A 200 47.11 4.58 39.84
C LYS A 200 45.72 4.86 39.30
N LYS A 201 45.09 5.97 39.69
CA LYS A 201 43.77 6.37 39.17
C LYS A 201 43.82 6.60 37.66
N ILE A 202 44.83 7.30 37.16
CA ILE A 202 45.02 7.53 35.72
C ILE A 202 45.16 6.19 35.00
N HIS A 203 46.04 5.30 35.45
CA HIS A 203 46.22 3.98 34.85
C HIS A 203 44.94 3.12 34.92
N TRP A 204 44.22 3.17 36.04
CA TRP A 204 42.94 2.48 36.19
C TRP A 204 41.91 2.99 35.17
N THR A 205 41.78 4.31 35.00
CA THR A 205 40.87 4.87 33.99
C THR A 205 41.31 4.56 32.56
N GLN A 206 42.61 4.52 32.29
CA GLN A 206 43.14 4.10 30.99
C GLN A 206 42.81 2.64 30.71
N GLN A 207 43.00 1.77 31.69
CA GLN A 207 42.68 0.34 31.60
C GLN A 207 41.19 0.13 31.33
N GLN A 208 40.31 0.83 32.08
CA GLN A 208 38.87 0.77 31.86
C GLN A 208 38.48 1.25 30.45
N LYS A 209 39.06 2.35 29.96
CA LYS A 209 38.81 2.83 28.58
C LYS A 209 39.25 1.83 27.52
N LEU A 210 40.36 1.13 27.74
CA LEU A 210 40.82 0.07 26.83
C LEU A 210 39.87 -1.14 26.85
N GLU A 211 39.42 -1.57 28.03
CA GLU A 211 38.44 -2.64 28.18
C GLU A 211 37.10 -2.30 27.51
N GLU A 212 36.59 -1.09 27.73
CA GLU A 212 35.39 -0.56 27.05
C GLU A 212 35.57 -0.55 25.54
N ARG A 213 36.73 -0.12 25.04
CA ARG A 213 37.03 -0.11 23.60
C ARG A 213 37.09 -1.53 23.02
N ILE A 214 37.67 -2.49 23.74
CA ILE A 214 37.70 -3.90 23.33
C ILE A 214 36.28 -4.48 23.26
N VAL A 215 35.44 -4.19 24.25
CA VAL A 215 34.04 -4.64 24.26
C VAL A 215 33.26 -4.01 23.11
N ALA A 216 33.45 -2.70 22.85
CA ALA A 216 32.80 -2.01 21.73
C ALA A 216 33.21 -2.61 20.38
N MET A 217 34.52 -2.79 20.13
CA MET A 217 35.01 -3.44 18.91
C MET A 217 34.53 -4.90 18.79
N GLY A 218 34.39 -5.61 19.91
CA GLY A 218 33.82 -6.96 19.95
C GLY A 218 32.35 -7.00 19.50
N LYS A 219 31.54 -6.02 19.94
CA LYS A 219 30.13 -5.87 19.51
C LYS A 219 30.05 -5.51 18.02
N GLU A 220 30.81 -4.52 17.58
CA GLU A 220 30.90 -4.11 16.17
C GLU A 220 31.29 -5.30 15.26
N LEU A 221 32.27 -6.11 15.68
CA LEU A 221 32.68 -7.31 14.93
C LEU A 221 31.57 -8.37 14.87
N GLN A 222 30.81 -8.57 15.95
CA GLN A 222 29.68 -9.50 15.95
C GLN A 222 28.55 -9.00 15.04
N GLU A 223 28.23 -7.72 15.09
CA GLU A 223 27.24 -7.09 14.22
C GLU A 223 27.64 -7.17 12.75
N ALA A 224 28.89 -6.87 12.41
CA ALA A 224 29.43 -7.03 11.07
C ALA A 224 29.32 -8.50 10.59
N LYS A 225 29.65 -9.47 11.44
CA LYS A 225 29.49 -10.91 11.12
C LYS A 225 28.02 -11.29 10.90
N ARG A 226 27.08 -10.76 11.70
CA ARG A 226 25.64 -10.98 11.49
C ARG A 226 25.17 -10.37 10.17
N ALA A 227 25.61 -9.14 9.88
CA ALA A 227 25.30 -8.46 8.62
C ALA A 227 25.79 -9.26 7.41
N ILE A 228 27.02 -9.78 7.45
CA ILE A 228 27.59 -10.62 6.38
C ILE A 228 26.78 -11.92 6.19
N ARG A 229 26.37 -12.59 7.28
CA ARG A 229 25.52 -13.79 7.15
C ARG A 229 24.15 -13.47 6.56
N ASN A 230 23.57 -12.34 6.97
CA ASN A 230 22.28 -11.90 6.45
C ASN A 230 22.36 -11.55 4.97
N THR A 231 23.42 -10.86 4.52
CA THR A 231 23.62 -10.60 3.09
C THR A 231 23.87 -11.88 2.31
N GLN A 232 24.66 -12.81 2.84
CA GLN A 232 24.88 -14.12 2.23
C GLN A 232 23.57 -14.92 2.10
N HIS A 233 22.71 -14.90 3.12
CA HIS A 233 21.41 -15.57 3.07
C HIS A 233 20.50 -14.94 2.01
N LYS A 234 20.38 -13.61 1.99
CA LYS A 234 19.62 -12.88 0.96
C LYS A 234 20.14 -13.15 -0.45
N MET A 235 21.46 -13.22 -0.64
CA MET A 235 22.07 -13.58 -1.92
C MET A 235 21.71 -15.00 -2.35
N ALA A 236 21.67 -15.96 -1.41
CA ALA A 236 21.26 -17.33 -1.70
C ALA A 236 19.77 -17.43 -2.04
N GLU A 237 18.90 -16.71 -1.32
CA GLU A 237 17.47 -16.62 -1.61
C GLU A 237 17.23 -16.03 -3.01
N GLN A 238 17.87 -14.90 -3.32
CA GLN A 238 17.79 -14.27 -4.64
C GLN A 238 18.31 -15.20 -5.75
N SER A 239 19.40 -15.93 -5.50
CA SER A 239 19.93 -16.91 -6.46
C SER A 239 18.95 -18.06 -6.70
N ALA A 240 18.28 -18.55 -5.66
CA ALA A 240 17.27 -19.60 -5.78
C ALA A 240 16.05 -19.11 -6.58
N VAL A 241 15.56 -17.89 -6.31
CA VAL A 241 14.45 -17.28 -7.05
C VAL A 241 14.83 -17.03 -8.51
N LEU A 242 16.07 -16.59 -8.77
CA LEU A 242 16.55 -16.40 -10.14
C LEU A 242 16.58 -17.73 -10.92
N LEU A 243 17.04 -18.81 -10.30
CA LEU A 243 17.08 -20.14 -10.91
C LEU A 243 15.67 -20.67 -11.22
N THR A 244 14.72 -20.53 -10.30
CA THR A 244 13.34 -20.96 -10.53
C THR A 244 12.67 -20.14 -11.63
N SER A 245 12.88 -18.82 -11.62
CA SER A 245 12.41 -17.92 -12.69
C SER A 245 13.02 -18.28 -14.04
N GLN A 246 14.31 -18.59 -14.09
CA GLN A 246 14.99 -19.01 -15.32
C GLN A 246 14.48 -20.37 -15.84
N SER A 247 14.13 -21.31 -14.95
CA SER A 247 13.48 -22.56 -15.33
C SER A 247 12.11 -22.31 -15.95
N GLN A 248 11.29 -21.47 -15.30
CA GLN A 248 9.97 -21.09 -15.80
C GLN A 248 10.05 -20.38 -17.16
N GLN A 249 11.04 -19.50 -17.36
CA GLN A 249 11.27 -18.86 -18.64
C GLN A 249 11.54 -19.89 -19.74
N LYS A 250 12.41 -20.88 -19.48
CA LYS A 250 12.70 -21.96 -20.45
C LYS A 250 11.47 -22.82 -20.75
N GLU A 251 10.67 -23.14 -19.73
CA GLU A 251 9.41 -23.88 -19.91
C GLU A 251 8.46 -23.09 -20.82
N VAL A 252 8.29 -21.80 -20.58
CA VAL A 252 7.45 -20.92 -21.41
C VAL A 252 8.02 -20.76 -22.83
N GLU A 253 9.34 -20.70 -23.01
CA GLU A 253 9.98 -20.67 -24.34
C GLU A 253 9.71 -21.96 -25.14
N VAL A 254 9.78 -23.12 -24.47
CA VAL A 254 9.43 -24.42 -25.08
C VAL A 254 7.95 -24.48 -25.42
N GLU A 255 7.08 -24.02 -24.53
CA GLU A 255 5.63 -23.95 -24.80
C GLU A 255 5.31 -23.00 -25.96
N ASN A 256 5.97 -21.84 -26.04
CA ASN A 256 5.82 -20.89 -27.14
C ASN A 256 6.26 -21.53 -28.47
N SER A 257 7.41 -22.20 -28.48
CA SER A 257 7.88 -22.96 -29.64
C SER A 257 6.89 -24.05 -30.06
N ARG A 258 6.32 -24.77 -29.10
CA ARG A 258 5.28 -25.79 -29.34
C ARG A 258 4.01 -25.20 -29.93
N LEU A 259 3.52 -24.08 -29.39
CA LEU A 259 2.34 -23.38 -29.91
C LEU A 259 2.59 -22.81 -31.30
N GLN A 260 3.79 -22.30 -31.58
CA GLN A 260 4.16 -21.85 -32.92
C GLN A 260 4.13 -22.99 -33.94
N LEU A 261 4.62 -24.17 -33.58
CA LEU A 261 4.51 -25.37 -34.42
C LEU A 261 3.05 -25.76 -34.66
N GLN A 262 2.24 -25.79 -33.60
CA GLN A 262 0.81 -26.10 -33.71
C GLN A 262 0.06 -25.12 -34.62
N ILE A 263 0.39 -23.82 -34.57
CA ILE A 263 -0.18 -22.81 -35.48
C ILE A 263 0.26 -23.07 -36.92
N LYS A 264 1.53 -23.44 -37.16
CA LYS A 264 2.02 -23.79 -38.50
C LYS A 264 1.30 -25.01 -39.06
N GLU A 265 1.15 -26.06 -38.26
CA GLU A 265 0.42 -27.28 -38.63
C GLU A 265 -1.04 -26.98 -38.98
N LEU A 266 -1.75 -26.23 -38.12
CA LEU A 266 -3.12 -25.80 -38.40
C LEU A 266 -3.21 -24.94 -39.67
N ASN A 267 -2.29 -24.02 -39.89
CA ASN A 267 -2.25 -23.20 -41.11
C ASN A 267 -1.99 -24.05 -42.36
N GLU A 268 -1.11 -25.04 -42.28
CA GLU A 268 -0.87 -26.02 -43.34
C GLU A 268 -2.16 -26.80 -43.63
N GLU A 269 -2.85 -27.29 -42.58
CA GLU A 269 -4.14 -27.95 -42.73
C GLU A 269 -5.21 -27.05 -43.37
N TYR A 270 -5.30 -25.79 -42.97
CA TYR A 270 -6.23 -24.82 -43.60
C TYR A 270 -5.89 -24.61 -45.07
N ARG A 271 -4.60 -24.48 -45.42
CA ARG A 271 -4.15 -24.36 -46.82
C ARG A 271 -4.45 -25.62 -47.62
N SER A 272 -4.21 -26.81 -47.07
CA SER A 272 -4.52 -28.08 -47.73
C SER A 272 -6.02 -28.25 -47.94
N ARG A 273 -6.86 -27.91 -46.95
CA ARG A 273 -8.33 -27.94 -47.09
C ARG A 273 -8.80 -26.96 -48.16
N LEU A 274 -8.30 -25.73 -48.15
CA LEU A 274 -8.64 -24.72 -49.16
C LEU A 274 -8.21 -25.16 -50.57
N ASN A 275 -6.98 -25.68 -50.71
CA ASN A 275 -6.51 -26.21 -51.98
C ASN A 275 -7.36 -27.38 -52.47
N ARG A 276 -7.80 -28.27 -51.56
CA ARG A 276 -8.73 -29.35 -51.93
C ARG A 276 -10.07 -28.80 -52.40
N TYR A 277 -10.63 -27.80 -51.71
CA TYR A 277 -11.86 -27.15 -52.17
C TYR A 277 -11.71 -26.46 -53.53
N ILE A 278 -10.57 -25.82 -53.80
CA ILE A 278 -10.29 -25.20 -55.10
C ILE A 278 -10.12 -26.27 -56.19
N GLN A 279 -9.42 -27.36 -55.88
CA GLN A 279 -9.24 -28.50 -56.79
C GLN A 279 -10.57 -29.17 -57.11
N ASP A 280 -11.40 -29.44 -56.10
CA ASP A 280 -12.73 -30.03 -56.28
C ASP A 280 -13.63 -29.11 -57.13
N LEU A 281 -13.54 -27.78 -56.95
CA LEU A 281 -14.26 -26.80 -57.77
C LEU A 281 -13.74 -26.77 -59.21
N ALA A 282 -12.43 -26.87 -59.41
CA ALA A 282 -11.80 -26.91 -60.73
C ALA A 282 -12.15 -28.21 -61.49
N ASP A 283 -12.09 -29.37 -60.82
CA ASP A 283 -12.45 -30.66 -61.40
C ASP A 283 -13.94 -30.74 -61.76
N TYR A 284 -14.82 -30.09 -60.98
CA TYR A 284 -16.22 -29.92 -61.33
C TYR A 284 -16.40 -29.06 -62.59
N VAL A 285 -15.72 -27.91 -62.68
CA VAL A 285 -15.81 -27.03 -63.85
C VAL A 285 -15.23 -27.73 -65.10
N ASP A 286 -14.09 -28.40 -65.00
CA ASP A 286 -13.49 -29.16 -66.11
C ASP A 286 -14.32 -30.39 -66.52
N GLY A 287 -14.98 -31.05 -65.56
CA GLY A 287 -15.91 -32.16 -65.79
C GLY A 287 -17.17 -31.74 -66.55
N THR A 288 -17.75 -30.59 -66.21
CA THR A 288 -18.91 -30.02 -66.93
C THR A 288 -18.55 -29.56 -68.36
N VAL A 289 -17.29 -29.17 -68.61
CA VAL A 289 -16.80 -28.82 -69.96
C VAL A 289 -16.57 -30.07 -70.83
N LYS A 290 -16.26 -31.23 -70.24
CA LYS A 290 -16.06 -32.50 -70.97
C LYS A 290 -17.33 -33.33 -71.18
N ALA A 291 -18.38 -33.13 -70.38
CA ALA A 291 -19.61 -33.92 -70.44
C ALA A 291 -20.79 -33.11 -71.01
N THR A 292 -21.13 -33.29 -72.29
CA THR A 292 -22.23 -32.61 -73.00
C THR A 292 -23.64 -33.16 -72.69
N SER A 293 -23.95 -33.59 -71.46
CA SER A 293 -25.27 -34.15 -71.16
C SER A 293 -25.84 -33.89 -69.75
N LYS A 294 -27.01 -33.23 -69.75
CA LYS A 294 -28.04 -33.08 -68.69
C LYS A 294 -27.70 -32.22 -67.43
N PRO A 295 -28.28 -31.00 -67.31
CA PRO A 295 -27.93 -30.01 -66.27
C PRO A 295 -28.43 -30.29 -64.84
N GLN A 296 -29.25 -31.33 -64.62
CA GLN A 296 -30.00 -31.47 -63.36
C GLN A 296 -29.25 -32.28 -62.29
N GLY A 297 -28.26 -33.10 -62.67
CA GLY A 297 -27.39 -33.85 -61.76
C GLY A 297 -26.20 -33.02 -61.24
N ASP A 298 -25.67 -32.14 -62.07
CA ASP A 298 -24.47 -31.35 -61.77
C ASP A 298 -24.72 -30.33 -60.64
N HIS A 299 -25.90 -29.71 -60.62
CA HIS A 299 -26.28 -28.75 -59.60
C HIS A 299 -26.41 -29.36 -58.19
N ALA A 300 -26.67 -30.68 -58.10
CA ALA A 300 -26.73 -31.41 -56.83
C ALA A 300 -25.32 -31.74 -56.30
N GLN A 301 -24.36 -32.01 -57.18
CA GLN A 301 -22.97 -32.25 -56.80
C GLN A 301 -22.30 -30.96 -56.28
N MET A 302 -22.46 -29.83 -56.99
CA MET A 302 -21.99 -28.52 -56.51
C MET A 302 -22.56 -28.18 -55.13
N LYS A 303 -23.85 -28.45 -54.93
CA LYS A 303 -24.51 -28.22 -53.64
C LYS A 303 -23.89 -29.08 -52.52
N GLN A 304 -23.60 -30.36 -52.79
CA GLN A 304 -22.94 -31.24 -51.82
C GLN A 304 -21.52 -30.76 -51.45
N PHE A 305 -20.75 -30.22 -52.39
CA PHE A 305 -19.42 -29.66 -52.11
C PHE A 305 -19.49 -28.41 -51.23
N VAL A 306 -20.37 -27.47 -51.57
CA VAL A 306 -20.60 -26.26 -50.78
C VAL A 306 -21.12 -26.61 -49.37
N ASP A 307 -22.03 -27.58 -49.28
CA ASP A 307 -22.54 -28.08 -48.01
C ASP A 307 -21.43 -28.74 -47.17
N SER A 308 -20.53 -29.51 -47.79
CA SER A 308 -19.35 -30.10 -47.12
C SER A 308 -18.40 -29.02 -46.60
N MET A 309 -18.07 -28.02 -47.42
CA MET A 309 -17.21 -26.89 -47.03
C MET A 309 -17.82 -26.10 -45.86
N LEU A 310 -19.11 -25.80 -45.93
CA LEU A 310 -19.83 -25.10 -44.86
C LEU A 310 -19.87 -25.92 -43.57
N ASN A 311 -20.03 -27.24 -43.66
CA ASN A 311 -20.01 -28.12 -42.50
C ASN A 311 -18.63 -28.18 -41.84
N ASP A 312 -17.56 -28.21 -42.63
CA ASP A 312 -16.18 -28.20 -42.11
C ASP A 312 -15.82 -26.87 -41.46
N ILE A 313 -16.26 -25.73 -42.03
CA ILE A 313 -16.12 -24.41 -41.42
C ILE A 313 -16.88 -24.36 -40.09
N LYS A 314 -18.14 -24.80 -40.07
CA LYS A 314 -18.96 -24.88 -38.84
C LYS A 314 -18.33 -25.78 -37.78
N ALA A 315 -17.74 -26.91 -38.17
CA ALA A 315 -17.07 -27.84 -37.25
C ALA A 315 -15.77 -27.23 -36.68
N SER A 316 -14.99 -26.52 -37.49
CA SER A 316 -13.80 -25.80 -37.03
C SER A 316 -14.14 -24.69 -36.03
N HIS A 317 -15.16 -23.88 -36.33
CA HIS A 317 -15.63 -22.86 -35.39
C HIS A 317 -16.14 -23.46 -34.08
N ARG A 318 -16.91 -24.56 -34.14
CA ARG A 318 -17.34 -25.29 -32.94
C ARG A 318 -16.16 -25.82 -32.12
N SER A 319 -15.18 -26.45 -32.76
CA SER A 319 -13.98 -26.93 -32.05
C SER A 319 -13.19 -25.80 -31.41
N ARG A 320 -13.07 -24.64 -32.07
CA ARG A 320 -12.39 -23.46 -31.52
C ARG A 320 -13.16 -22.87 -30.35
N GLU A 321 -14.49 -22.80 -30.46
CA GLU A 321 -15.37 -22.36 -29.39
C GLU A 321 -15.26 -23.29 -28.16
N GLU A 322 -15.24 -24.61 -28.36
CA GLU A 322 -15.02 -25.59 -27.29
C GLU A 322 -13.64 -25.44 -26.63
N GLN A 323 -12.58 -25.18 -27.39
CA GLN A 323 -11.25 -24.90 -26.85
C GLN A 323 -11.23 -23.62 -26.02
N LEU A 324 -11.82 -22.54 -26.51
CA LEU A 324 -11.91 -21.26 -25.79
C LEU A 324 -12.76 -21.40 -24.53
N ALA A 325 -13.90 -22.11 -24.60
CA ALA A 325 -14.72 -22.42 -23.45
C ALA A 325 -13.97 -23.30 -22.43
N GLY A 326 -13.20 -24.28 -22.90
CA GLY A 326 -12.34 -25.12 -22.09
C GLY A 326 -11.25 -24.32 -21.37
N ALA A 327 -10.55 -23.43 -22.08
CA ALA A 327 -9.55 -22.53 -21.51
C ALA A 327 -10.17 -21.58 -20.47
N ALA A 328 -11.32 -20.97 -20.78
CA ALA A 328 -12.05 -20.11 -19.85
C ALA A 328 -12.46 -20.85 -18.57
N ARG A 329 -12.96 -22.10 -18.69
CA ARG A 329 -13.27 -22.96 -17.53
C ARG A 329 -12.01 -23.30 -16.72
N GLN A 330 -10.89 -23.57 -17.36
CA GLN A 330 -9.62 -23.84 -16.68
C GLN A 330 -9.08 -22.61 -15.96
N TYR A 331 -9.13 -21.42 -16.58
CA TYR A 331 -8.75 -20.16 -15.92
C TYR A 331 -9.66 -19.87 -14.72
N LYS A 332 -10.97 -20.06 -14.86
CA LYS A 332 -11.92 -19.95 -13.74
C LYS A 332 -11.56 -20.91 -12.60
N LYS A 333 -11.21 -22.16 -12.90
CA LYS A 333 -10.77 -23.16 -11.90
C LYS A 333 -9.45 -22.77 -11.23
N ARG A 334 -8.45 -22.31 -11.99
CA ARG A 334 -7.18 -21.82 -11.44
C ARG A 334 -7.40 -20.62 -10.53
N MET A 335 -8.22 -19.67 -10.97
CA MET A 335 -8.59 -18.49 -10.19
C MET A 335 -9.27 -18.89 -8.86
N GLN A 336 -10.25 -19.79 -8.90
CA GLN A 336 -10.88 -20.32 -7.68
C GLN A 336 -9.89 -21.01 -6.74
N ASN A 337 -8.90 -21.74 -7.28
CA ASN A 337 -7.86 -22.36 -6.45
C ASN A 337 -6.94 -21.33 -5.79
N VAL A 338 -6.61 -20.23 -6.48
CA VAL A 338 -5.83 -19.12 -5.91
C VAL A 338 -6.64 -18.44 -4.80
N ILE A 339 -7.92 -18.17 -5.01
CA ILE A 339 -8.81 -17.60 -3.98
C ILE A 339 -8.85 -18.49 -2.74
N LYS A 340 -9.03 -19.81 -2.90
CA LYS A 340 -9.01 -20.75 -1.76
C LYS A 340 -7.68 -20.73 -1.00
N LYS A 341 -6.56 -20.62 -1.72
CA LYS A 341 -5.23 -20.48 -1.09
C LYS A 341 -5.11 -19.15 -0.34
N GLN A 342 -5.55 -18.04 -0.92
CA GLN A 342 -5.60 -16.73 -0.29
C GLN A 342 -6.43 -16.78 1.00
N GLU A 343 -7.61 -17.40 0.97
CA GLU A 343 -8.46 -17.60 2.15
C GLU A 343 -7.75 -18.42 3.24
N SER A 344 -7.11 -19.53 2.87
CA SER A 344 -6.36 -20.35 3.83
C SER A 344 -5.18 -19.60 4.46
N LEU A 345 -4.49 -18.76 3.67
CA LEU A 345 -3.38 -17.93 4.13
C LEU A 345 -3.87 -16.81 5.05
N LEU A 346 -5.00 -16.17 4.71
CA LEU A 346 -5.64 -15.17 5.55
C LEU A 346 -6.04 -15.75 6.91
N ILE A 347 -6.55 -16.98 6.95
CA ILE A 347 -6.87 -17.67 8.20
C ILE A 347 -5.61 -17.90 9.04
N ALA A 348 -4.53 -18.41 8.41
CA ALA A 348 -3.25 -18.62 9.11
C ALA A 348 -2.66 -17.30 9.64
N TYR A 349 -2.71 -16.24 8.82
CA TYR A 349 -2.28 -14.90 9.21
C TYR A 349 -3.09 -14.37 10.39
N ARG A 350 -4.43 -14.51 10.37
CA ARG A 350 -5.30 -14.14 11.49
C ARG A 350 -4.90 -14.87 12.77
N MET A 351 -4.74 -16.20 12.70
CA MET A 351 -4.38 -16.99 13.87
C MET A 351 -3.03 -16.55 14.44
N GLN A 352 -2.05 -16.26 13.59
CA GLN A 352 -0.74 -15.77 14.01
C GLN A 352 -0.83 -14.37 14.64
N ARG A 353 -1.59 -13.44 14.05
CA ARG A 353 -1.79 -12.10 14.58
C ARG A 353 -2.50 -12.14 15.95
N GLU A 354 -3.53 -12.96 16.08
CA GLU A 354 -4.25 -13.18 17.35
C GLU A 354 -3.32 -13.77 18.42
N GLN A 355 -2.45 -14.72 18.07
CA GLN A 355 -1.43 -15.24 18.98
C GLN A 355 -0.48 -14.13 19.44
N ILE A 356 0.07 -13.34 18.52
CA ILE A 356 1.01 -12.24 18.86
C ILE A 356 0.33 -11.22 19.79
N LEU A 357 -0.92 -10.83 19.49
CA LEU A 357 -1.71 -9.94 20.33
C LEU A 357 -1.98 -10.55 21.72
N ALA A 358 -2.25 -11.84 21.80
CA ALA A 358 -2.48 -12.55 23.06
C ALA A 358 -1.20 -12.71 23.91
N PHE A 359 -0.03 -12.86 23.27
CA PHE A 359 1.25 -13.01 23.98
C PHE A 359 1.75 -11.70 24.63
N GLY A 360 1.20 -10.54 24.26
CA GLY A 360 1.40 -9.27 25.01
C GLY A 360 2.83 -8.75 25.06
N THR A 361 3.76 -9.30 24.27
CA THR A 361 5.13 -8.81 24.18
C THR A 361 5.15 -7.53 23.33
N SER A 362 5.35 -6.38 23.97
CA SER A 362 5.36 -5.04 23.37
C SER A 362 6.40 -4.82 22.24
N GLU A 363 7.28 -5.79 21.98
CA GLU A 363 8.35 -5.67 20.97
C GLU A 363 7.95 -6.13 19.57
N VAL A 364 6.87 -6.89 19.40
CA VAL A 364 6.52 -7.47 18.10
C VAL A 364 5.27 -6.79 17.54
N ASP A 365 5.46 -6.05 16.44
CA ASP A 365 4.36 -5.49 15.65
C ASP A 365 3.49 -6.63 15.08
N PRO A 366 2.19 -6.71 15.40
CA PRO A 366 1.27 -7.71 14.86
C PRO A 366 1.05 -7.59 13.34
N GLY A 367 1.46 -6.47 12.73
CA GLY A 367 1.30 -6.19 11.31
C GLY A 367 -0.09 -5.68 10.93
N PRO A 368 -0.29 -5.37 9.64
CA PRO A 368 -1.49 -4.69 9.14
C PRO A 368 -2.77 -5.54 9.30
N PRO A 369 -3.93 -4.91 9.55
CA PRO A 369 -5.22 -5.60 9.66
C PRO A 369 -5.56 -6.48 8.44
N GLU A 370 -6.29 -7.57 8.67
CA GLU A 370 -6.72 -8.55 7.65
C GLU A 370 -7.40 -7.92 6.43
N PHE A 371 -8.08 -6.79 6.61
CA PHE A 371 -8.75 -6.07 5.54
C PHE A 371 -7.80 -5.67 4.40
N HIS A 372 -6.54 -5.33 4.68
CA HIS A 372 -5.57 -4.91 3.66
C HIS A 372 -5.22 -5.99 2.63
N PHE A 373 -5.56 -7.25 2.93
CA PHE A 373 -5.29 -8.41 2.08
C PHE A 373 -6.55 -8.98 1.41
N THR A 374 -7.68 -8.29 1.55
CA THR A 374 -8.94 -8.69 0.92
C THR A 374 -8.91 -8.36 -0.58
N ILE A 375 -9.53 -9.23 -1.38
CA ILE A 375 -9.63 -9.04 -2.84
C ILE A 375 -10.64 -7.91 -3.09
N THR A 376 -10.33 -6.90 -3.90
CA THR A 376 -11.28 -5.80 -4.16
C THR A 376 -12.27 -6.13 -5.28
N ASP A 377 -11.96 -7.12 -6.12
CA ASP A 377 -12.76 -7.44 -7.31
C ASP A 377 -14.12 -8.08 -6.96
N PRO A 378 -15.24 -7.41 -7.26
CA PRO A 378 -16.57 -7.86 -6.86
C PRO A 378 -17.03 -9.13 -7.61
N GLU A 379 -16.52 -9.37 -8.82
CA GLU A 379 -16.83 -10.57 -9.62
C GLU A 379 -16.20 -11.86 -9.07
N LEU A 380 -15.13 -11.71 -8.28
CA LEU A 380 -14.38 -12.83 -7.72
C LEU A 380 -14.90 -13.23 -6.33
N GLN A 381 -15.71 -12.39 -5.71
CA GLN A 381 -16.23 -12.61 -4.37
C GLN A 381 -17.66 -13.14 -4.41
N SER A 382 -17.91 -14.17 -3.62
CA SER A 382 -19.28 -14.50 -3.26
C SER A 382 -19.89 -13.35 -2.45
N GLN A 383 -21.22 -13.21 -2.48
CA GLN A 383 -21.92 -12.21 -1.66
C GLN A 383 -21.54 -12.32 -0.18
N SER A 384 -21.40 -13.55 0.33
CA SER A 384 -20.91 -13.82 1.68
C SER A 384 -19.46 -13.36 1.89
N GLY A 385 -18.58 -13.46 0.89
CA GLY A 385 -17.21 -12.94 0.95
C GLY A 385 -17.15 -11.41 1.01
N GLN A 386 -18.05 -10.72 0.29
CA GLN A 386 -18.17 -9.25 0.33
C GLN A 386 -18.65 -8.78 1.72
N GLU A 387 -19.66 -9.44 2.29
CA GLU A 387 -20.13 -9.16 3.65
C GLU A 387 -19.02 -9.41 4.69
N LEU A 388 -18.28 -10.51 4.56
CA LEU A 388 -17.15 -10.82 5.42
C LEU A 388 -16.07 -9.73 5.35
N ASN A 389 -15.83 -9.15 4.17
CA ASN A 389 -14.86 -8.05 4.03
C ASN A 389 -15.35 -6.76 4.66
N ARG A 390 -16.63 -6.40 4.51
CA ARG A 390 -17.22 -5.27 5.23
C ARG A 390 -17.08 -5.43 6.74
N LEU A 391 -17.37 -6.63 7.26
CA LEU A 391 -17.18 -6.93 8.68
C LEU A 391 -15.70 -6.84 9.11
N ARG A 392 -14.75 -7.18 8.23
CA ARG A 392 -13.31 -7.00 8.50
C ARG A 392 -12.91 -5.52 8.54
N GLU A 393 -13.45 -4.70 7.66
CA GLU A 393 -13.26 -3.24 7.69
C GLU A 393 -13.78 -2.65 9.00
N ASP A 394 -15.00 -3.00 9.37
CA ASP A 394 -15.64 -2.50 10.58
C ASP A 394 -14.89 -2.96 11.83
N LYS A 395 -14.44 -4.22 11.87
CA LYS A 395 -13.56 -4.75 12.93
C LYS A 395 -12.28 -3.92 13.03
N ALA A 396 -11.61 -3.63 11.92
CA ALA A 396 -10.37 -2.83 11.93
C ALA A 396 -10.62 -1.39 12.41
N ARG A 397 -11.71 -0.76 11.98
CA ARG A 397 -12.10 0.59 12.44
C ARG A 397 -12.35 0.62 13.94
N LEU A 398 -13.07 -0.37 14.47
CA LEU A 398 -13.34 -0.50 15.90
C LEU A 398 -12.06 -0.80 16.70
N GLU A 399 -11.15 -1.63 16.18
CA GLU A 399 -9.83 -1.88 16.80
C GLU A 399 -9.03 -0.57 16.93
N THR A 400 -8.97 0.26 15.89
CA THR A 400 -8.30 1.57 15.94
C THR A 400 -8.96 2.50 16.95
N GLN A 401 -10.30 2.61 16.96
CA GLN A 401 -11.01 3.43 17.95
C GLN A 401 -10.73 2.98 19.39
N ILE A 402 -10.65 1.66 19.64
CA ILE A 402 -10.30 1.12 20.96
C ILE A 402 -8.86 1.48 21.35
N GLN A 403 -7.91 1.42 20.41
CA GLN A 403 -6.52 1.83 20.66
C GLN A 403 -6.44 3.32 20.98
N ASP A 404 -7.10 4.18 20.20
CA ASP A 404 -7.17 5.62 20.43
C ASP A 404 -7.79 5.96 21.79
N LEU A 405 -8.87 5.27 22.16
CA LEU A 405 -9.50 5.44 23.48
C LEU A 405 -8.60 4.96 24.62
N LYS A 406 -7.86 3.87 24.44
CA LYS A 406 -6.87 3.39 25.42
C LYS A 406 -5.71 4.38 25.57
N GLU A 407 -5.25 4.98 24.48
CA GLU A 407 -4.20 6.00 24.52
C GLU A 407 -4.69 7.29 25.17
N LYS A 408 -5.89 7.76 24.82
CA LYS A 408 -6.55 8.89 25.49
C LYS A 408 -6.75 8.65 26.97
N LYS A 409 -7.18 7.44 27.37
CA LYS A 409 -7.26 7.05 28.78
C LYS A 409 -5.88 7.06 29.45
N ARG A 410 -4.83 6.54 28.80
CA ARG A 410 -3.46 6.57 29.33
C ARG A 410 -2.93 8.01 29.51
N ILE A 411 -3.36 8.94 28.66
CA ILE A 411 -3.04 10.37 28.78
C ILE A 411 -3.85 11.00 29.93
N SER A 412 -5.15 10.72 30.01
CA SER A 412 -6.04 11.17 31.10
C SER A 412 -5.56 10.67 32.47
N ASP A 413 -5.18 9.40 32.59
CA ASP A 413 -4.65 8.80 33.84
C ASP A 413 -3.30 9.45 34.24
N LYS A 414 -2.51 9.94 33.28
CA LYS A 414 -1.26 10.69 33.54
C LYS A 414 -1.51 12.15 33.92
N GLU A 415 -2.56 12.77 33.38
CA GLU A 415 -3.00 14.13 33.71
C GLU A 415 -3.66 14.18 35.10
N GLU A 416 -4.50 13.19 35.45
CA GLU A 416 -5.09 13.05 36.80
C GLU A 416 -4.04 12.82 37.89
N SER A 417 -2.92 12.14 37.56
CA SER A 417 -1.81 11.96 38.50
C SER A 417 -0.93 13.22 38.67
N SER A 418 -1.10 14.25 37.83
CA SER A 418 -0.29 15.48 37.87
C SER A 418 -1.05 16.70 38.43
N GLN A 419 -2.35 16.59 38.68
CA GLN A 419 -3.17 17.66 39.27
C GLN A 419 -4.16 17.10 40.29
N HIS A 420 -3.71 16.90 41.54
CA HIS A 420 -4.63 16.83 42.67
C HIS A 420 -4.13 17.59 43.89
N VAL A 421 -4.11 18.92 43.78
CA VAL A 421 -4.38 19.84 44.89
C VAL A 421 -5.27 20.96 44.37
N GLY A 422 -6.59 20.84 44.54
CA GLY A 422 -7.53 21.93 44.26
C GLY A 422 -8.94 21.53 43.84
N GLN A 423 -9.86 21.49 44.82
CA GLN A 423 -11.33 21.68 44.71
C GLN A 423 -12.17 20.78 43.75
N PRO A 424 -12.88 19.76 44.28
CA PRO A 424 -13.73 18.85 43.53
C PRO A 424 -15.20 19.31 43.48
N GLY A 425 -15.50 20.44 42.85
CA GLY A 425 -16.87 20.99 42.90
C GLY A 425 -17.41 21.62 41.62
N ARG A 426 -16.65 22.49 40.94
CA ARG A 426 -17.23 23.32 39.88
C ARG A 426 -17.15 22.74 38.46
N LEU A 427 -16.10 21.98 38.13
CA LEU A 427 -15.92 21.44 36.78
C LEU A 427 -16.82 20.23 36.49
N ASN A 428 -17.18 19.45 37.52
CA ASN A 428 -18.06 18.30 37.34
C ASN A 428 -19.50 18.72 37.03
N GLU A 429 -19.97 19.86 37.54
CA GLU A 429 -21.36 20.27 37.37
C GLU A 429 -21.65 20.82 35.96
N GLU A 430 -20.69 21.56 35.38
CA GLU A 430 -20.72 21.97 33.98
C GLU A 430 -20.59 20.76 33.04
N SER A 431 -19.68 19.83 33.34
CA SER A 431 -19.55 18.57 32.59
C SER A 431 -20.84 17.72 32.64
N TRP A 432 -21.48 17.62 33.81
CA TRP A 432 -22.77 16.95 33.96
C TRP A 432 -23.92 17.71 33.28
N ALA A 433 -23.87 19.04 33.23
CA ALA A 433 -24.83 19.85 32.49
C ALA A 433 -24.69 19.63 30.97
N ASP A 434 -23.47 19.52 30.47
CA ASP A 434 -23.17 19.22 29.07
C ASP A 434 -23.61 17.81 28.69
N ILE A 435 -23.36 16.81 29.52
CA ILE A 435 -23.85 15.44 29.31
C ILE A 435 -25.38 15.41 29.31
N ARG A 436 -26.05 16.12 30.23
CA ARG A 436 -27.52 16.22 30.24
C ARG A 436 -28.07 16.97 29.03
N LYS A 437 -27.32 17.96 28.50
CA LYS A 437 -27.67 18.67 27.27
C LYS A 437 -27.54 17.75 26.06
N GLN A 438 -26.41 17.06 25.92
CA GLN A 438 -26.19 16.08 24.85
C GLN A 438 -27.22 14.94 24.89
N LEU A 439 -27.59 14.45 26.07
CA LEU A 439 -28.60 13.41 26.20
C LEU A 439 -29.99 13.91 25.78
N ARG A 440 -30.33 15.16 26.11
CA ARG A 440 -31.58 15.80 25.65
C ARG A 440 -31.58 16.03 24.14
N GLU A 441 -30.47 16.51 23.58
CA GLU A 441 -30.31 16.72 22.15
C GLU A 441 -30.35 15.39 21.38
N PHE A 442 -29.69 14.35 21.89
CA PHE A 442 -29.76 13.00 21.32
C PHE A 442 -31.20 12.47 21.35
N THR A 443 -31.87 12.54 22.50
CA THR A 443 -33.25 12.08 22.63
C THR A 443 -34.19 12.86 21.71
N HIS A 444 -34.02 14.17 21.60
CA HIS A 444 -34.82 15.02 20.73
C HIS A 444 -34.58 14.73 19.25
N ASN A 445 -33.32 14.61 18.82
CA ASN A 445 -32.97 14.31 17.44
C ASN A 445 -33.42 12.91 17.03
N THR A 446 -33.19 11.89 17.86
CA THR A 446 -33.68 10.54 17.60
C THR A 446 -35.20 10.50 17.55
N GLN A 447 -35.88 11.25 18.42
CA GLN A 447 -37.34 11.33 18.36
C GLN A 447 -37.82 12.05 17.09
N GLU A 448 -37.19 13.14 16.67
CA GLU A 448 -37.55 13.84 15.44
C GLU A 448 -37.30 12.96 14.20
N GLU A 449 -36.20 12.20 14.16
CA GLU A 449 -35.93 11.21 13.11
C GLU A 449 -37.02 10.13 13.05
N LEU A 450 -37.39 9.55 14.20
CA LEU A 450 -38.47 8.56 14.27
C LEU A 450 -39.83 9.14 13.86
N GLU A 451 -40.13 10.40 14.22
CA GLU A 451 -41.36 11.09 13.80
C GLU A 451 -41.36 11.36 12.29
N ARG A 452 -40.22 11.74 11.70
CA ARG A 452 -40.07 11.88 10.24
C ARG A 452 -40.24 10.53 9.54
N GLU A 453 -39.58 9.47 10.00
CA GLU A 453 -39.73 8.12 9.45
C GLU A 453 -41.18 7.64 9.56
N ARG A 454 -41.82 7.83 10.72
CA ARG A 454 -43.24 7.50 10.92
C ARG A 454 -44.10 8.27 9.93
N SER A 455 -43.86 9.56 9.70
CA SER A 455 -44.61 10.38 8.74
C SER A 455 -44.43 9.89 7.29
N GLN A 456 -43.23 9.47 6.91
CA GLN A 456 -42.92 8.94 5.58
C GLN A 456 -43.54 7.56 5.36
N LEU A 457 -43.50 6.70 6.38
CA LEU A 457 -44.16 5.40 6.32
C LEU A 457 -45.67 5.55 6.23
N LEU A 458 -46.26 6.51 6.95
CA LEU A 458 -47.70 6.77 6.93
C LEU A 458 -48.16 7.35 5.58
N SER A 459 -47.37 8.24 4.95
CA SER A 459 -47.68 8.73 3.60
C SER A 459 -47.55 7.61 2.55
N ARG A 460 -46.51 6.77 2.64
CA ARG A 460 -46.36 5.61 1.76
C ARG A 460 -47.47 4.59 1.95
N ALA A 461 -47.91 4.36 3.18
CA ALA A 461 -49.04 3.48 3.48
C ALA A 461 -50.33 4.03 2.88
N LEU A 462 -50.62 5.32 3.01
CA LEU A 462 -51.78 5.97 2.38
C LEU A 462 -51.78 5.80 0.86
N VAL A 463 -50.65 6.05 0.20
CA VAL A 463 -50.54 5.86 -1.27
C VAL A 463 -50.75 4.41 -1.65
N ALA A 464 -50.22 3.46 -0.88
CA ALA A 464 -50.43 2.04 -1.12
C ALA A 464 -51.90 1.63 -0.93
N GLU A 465 -52.58 2.16 0.10
CA GLU A 465 -54.01 1.96 0.31
C GLU A 465 -54.84 2.51 -0.86
N GLU A 466 -54.49 3.69 -1.38
CA GLU A 466 -55.13 4.29 -2.56
C GLU A 466 -54.94 3.43 -3.81
N GLN A 467 -53.71 2.97 -4.08
CA GLN A 467 -53.44 2.07 -5.21
C GLN A 467 -54.23 0.75 -5.11
N VAL A 468 -54.36 0.19 -3.91
CA VAL A 468 -55.18 -1.02 -3.69
C VAL A 468 -56.65 -0.72 -3.96
N ALA A 469 -57.17 0.42 -3.52
CA ALA A 469 -58.54 0.84 -3.81
C ALA A 469 -58.77 1.00 -5.32
N GLU A 470 -57.83 1.64 -6.04
CA GLU A 470 -57.90 1.78 -7.50
C GLU A 470 -57.91 0.43 -8.22
N LEU A 471 -57.07 -0.51 -7.79
CA LEU A 471 -57.03 -1.87 -8.34
C LEU A 471 -58.33 -2.63 -8.06
N GLN A 472 -58.91 -2.50 -6.87
CA GLN A 472 -60.21 -3.07 -6.54
C GLN A 472 -61.30 -2.49 -7.45
N ASP A 473 -61.33 -1.17 -7.61
CA ASP A 473 -62.27 -0.46 -8.48
C ASP A 473 -62.14 -0.89 -9.95
N TYR A 474 -60.90 -1.09 -10.42
CA TYR A 474 -60.62 -1.63 -11.74
C TYR A 474 -61.17 -3.05 -11.89
N VAL A 475 -60.87 -3.93 -10.94
CA VAL A 475 -61.38 -5.32 -10.95
C VAL A 475 -62.90 -5.31 -10.97
N ASP A 476 -63.57 -4.54 -10.13
CA ASP A 476 -65.03 -4.51 -10.07
C ASP A 476 -65.66 -4.01 -11.38
N LYS A 477 -65.13 -2.93 -11.96
CA LYS A 477 -65.58 -2.39 -13.26
C LYS A 477 -65.38 -3.40 -14.38
N HIS A 478 -64.20 -4.03 -14.44
CA HIS A 478 -63.87 -4.96 -15.51
C HIS A 478 -64.58 -6.30 -15.36
N LEU A 479 -64.73 -6.81 -14.14
CA LEU A 479 -65.43 -8.06 -13.86
C LEU A 479 -66.93 -7.95 -14.15
N GLY A 480 -67.55 -6.78 -13.89
CA GLY A 480 -68.89 -6.47 -14.35
C GLY A 480 -69.03 -6.46 -15.88
N ARG A 481 -68.09 -5.79 -16.59
CA ARG A 481 -68.05 -5.76 -18.06
C ARG A 481 -67.83 -7.15 -18.66
N TYR A 482 -66.92 -7.95 -18.11
CA TYR A 482 -66.68 -9.31 -18.57
C TYR A 482 -67.91 -10.19 -18.35
N LYS A 483 -68.60 -10.07 -17.20
CA LYS A 483 -69.88 -10.77 -16.99
C LYS A 483 -70.93 -10.39 -18.04
N GLN A 484 -71.04 -9.10 -18.36
CA GLN A 484 -71.97 -8.62 -19.40
C GLN A 484 -71.59 -9.13 -20.79
N GLU A 485 -70.31 -9.11 -21.17
CA GLU A 485 -69.86 -9.61 -22.47
C GLU A 485 -69.99 -11.14 -22.56
N ILE A 486 -69.70 -11.88 -21.48
CA ILE A 486 -69.95 -13.32 -21.41
C ILE A 486 -71.45 -13.60 -21.60
N MET A 487 -72.35 -12.81 -20.99
CA MET A 487 -73.80 -12.95 -21.23
C MET A 487 -74.17 -12.62 -22.67
N ARG A 488 -73.61 -11.56 -23.27
CA ARG A 488 -73.84 -11.17 -24.66
C ARG A 488 -73.38 -12.26 -25.64
N LEU A 489 -72.19 -12.81 -25.43
CA LEU A 489 -71.61 -13.89 -26.22
C LEU A 489 -72.43 -15.18 -26.09
N ARG A 490 -72.87 -15.53 -24.87
CA ARG A 490 -73.77 -16.68 -24.64
C ARG A 490 -75.11 -16.53 -25.37
N LYS A 491 -75.67 -15.31 -25.40
CA LYS A 491 -76.90 -14.99 -26.15
C LYS A 491 -76.71 -15.11 -27.66
N LEU A 492 -75.56 -14.67 -28.19
CA LEU A 492 -75.17 -14.83 -29.60
C LEU A 492 -74.95 -16.31 -29.99
N LEU A 493 -74.46 -17.13 -29.06
CA LEU A 493 -74.22 -18.57 -29.24
C LEU A 493 -75.47 -19.44 -29.02
N GLY A 494 -76.64 -18.86 -28.72
CA GLY A 494 -77.90 -19.60 -28.57
C GLY A 494 -77.92 -20.59 -27.39
N THR A 495 -77.04 -20.42 -26.40
CA THR A 495 -76.92 -21.30 -25.22
C THR A 495 -77.75 -20.76 -24.04
N GLU A 496 -79.06 -20.59 -24.23
CA GLU A 496 -79.98 -20.37 -23.12
C GLU A 496 -80.51 -21.73 -22.61
N GLY A 497 -79.77 -22.34 -21.70
CA GLY A 497 -80.17 -23.51 -20.91
C GLY A 497 -79.95 -23.26 -19.41
N PRO A 498 -80.75 -23.87 -18.51
CA PRO A 498 -80.94 -23.39 -17.15
C PRO A 498 -79.72 -23.55 -16.25
N ARG A 499 -79.49 -22.49 -15.47
CA ARG A 499 -78.50 -22.32 -14.41
C ARG A 499 -78.50 -23.54 -13.46
N ALA A 500 -77.36 -24.22 -13.34
CA ALA A 500 -77.08 -25.05 -12.17
C ALA A 500 -76.95 -24.14 -10.95
N VAL A 501 -77.83 -24.36 -9.99
CA VAL A 501 -77.89 -23.66 -8.71
C VAL A 501 -76.75 -24.15 -7.82
N SER A 502 -76.00 -23.19 -7.30
CA SER A 502 -75.34 -23.16 -5.99
C SER A 502 -74.31 -24.23 -5.64
N ALA A 503 -73.08 -23.77 -5.50
CA ALA A 503 -72.35 -23.95 -4.25
C ALA A 503 -71.90 -22.57 -3.77
N ASP A 504 -72.87 -21.75 -3.31
CA ASP A 504 -72.57 -20.57 -2.52
C ASP A 504 -72.41 -20.94 -1.04
N ALA A 505 -71.58 -20.15 -0.37
CA ALA A 505 -71.53 -19.94 1.07
C ALA A 505 -70.76 -20.96 1.93
N THR A 506 -69.45 -20.74 2.04
CA THR A 506 -68.85 -20.56 3.37
C THR A 506 -67.83 -19.42 3.36
N ASN A 507 -68.01 -18.50 4.32
CA ASN A 507 -67.01 -17.55 4.84
C ASN A 507 -66.79 -16.21 4.13
N SER A 508 -67.86 -15.41 4.00
CA SER A 508 -67.78 -13.95 3.83
C SER A 508 -68.11 -13.16 5.13
N PHE A 509 -68.16 -13.81 6.30
CA PHE A 509 -68.64 -13.17 7.55
C PHE A 509 -67.60 -12.98 8.67
N LEU A 510 -66.29 -13.10 8.42
CA LEU A 510 -65.29 -13.01 9.50
C LEU A 510 -64.20 -11.94 9.39
N LEU A 511 -64.29 -10.95 8.49
CA LEU A 511 -63.26 -9.89 8.43
C LEU A 511 -63.77 -8.45 8.60
N GLN A 512 -65.05 -8.27 8.94
CA GLN A 512 -65.61 -6.94 9.26
C GLN A 512 -65.66 -6.64 10.78
N ALA A 513 -64.95 -7.42 11.59
CA ALA A 513 -64.85 -7.21 13.04
C ALA A 513 -63.39 -7.10 13.49
N SER A 514 -62.68 -6.07 13.04
CA SER A 514 -61.49 -5.59 13.76
C SER A 514 -61.20 -4.09 13.59
N ARG A 515 -62.20 -3.30 13.19
CA ARG A 515 -62.16 -1.82 13.28
C ARG A 515 -62.88 -1.37 14.55
N ARG A 516 -62.27 -1.60 15.71
CA ARG A 516 -62.50 -0.85 16.96
C ARG A 516 -61.62 -1.47 18.05
N ASN A 517 -60.48 -0.85 18.30
CA ASN A 517 -59.91 -0.55 19.63
C ASN A 517 -58.45 -0.15 19.46
N GLY A 518 -58.05 0.97 20.09
CA GLY A 518 -56.65 1.31 20.28
C GLY A 518 -56.20 2.69 19.80
N HIS A 519 -56.99 3.74 20.07
CA HIS A 519 -56.39 5.03 20.44
C HIS A 519 -56.32 5.02 21.97
N GLU A 520 -55.12 4.84 22.52
CA GLU A 520 -54.63 5.40 23.78
C GLU A 520 -53.19 4.91 24.01
N MET A 521 -52.35 5.85 24.46
CA MET A 521 -50.89 5.85 24.65
C MET A 521 -50.06 6.26 23.44
#